data_AF-A0A539DP36-F1
#
_entry.id   AF-A0A539DP36-F1
#
_cell.length_a   1.000
_cell.length_b   1.000
_cell.length_c   1.000
_cell.angle_alpha   90.00
_cell.angle_beta   90.00
_cell.angle_gamma   90.00
#
_symmetry.space_group_name_H-M   'P 1'
#
loop_
_entity.id
_entity.type
_entity.pdbx_description
1 polymer ?
#
loop_
_entity_poly.entity_id
_entity_poly.type
_entity_poly.pdbx_seq_one_letter_code
_entity_poly.pdbx_strand_id
1 'polypeptide(L)'
;VSYGGAGGVYVTQQVAGASAIDGQTIADNSGPCPTLLDGCASEPELLGSRCIEPGIKTVTDPTGDVSAAGGPTQDLQNVWIAEPYLGIGVDRLVFTMKVANLGTLPPNTLWTVLWNNPTPGDPFPMKFVQMNTCDPLASPTFAYGHVDGTLQSADGDLPPGAGTYDPDGTIRLEVDPALVGSPQAGYVLSAVTGEVRLLAGTLCSGLISVLDSGAGLPYTFEGNDYCVPQTVTCATGDIHQPGDYLLDFTVNNPSTAARKFNVTLSDPNGWLVGGPFSLVVGPVTPNTSATLSAILRLPNNCSPSPSDLVSFDAEAEDLPLAVSLASCTSEHMCSQTAAVGLDPIDGQLGLSVAGQNPFRSATRISFSLPTKGQVKVAVYTVAGQCIRTLVACAVTRIKAWPAASISFASNPPARRRA
;
A
#
# COMPACT_ATOMS: atom_id res chain seq x y z
N VAL A 1 27.00 19.59 -1.79
CA VAL A 1 26.46 18.89 -0.61
C VAL A 1 25.58 17.77 -1.12
N SER A 2 26.10 16.55 -1.16
CA SER A 2 25.36 15.35 -1.55
C SER A 2 25.03 14.57 -0.28
N TYR A 3 23.74 14.41 0.01
CA TYR A 3 23.26 13.62 1.13
C TYR A 3 23.34 12.13 0.78
N GLY A 4 24.25 11.40 1.43
CA GLY A 4 24.31 9.94 1.42
C GLY A 4 23.85 9.42 2.79
N GLY A 5 22.91 8.49 2.79
CA GLY A 5 22.26 7.98 4.00
C GLY A 5 23.21 7.31 4.99
N ALA A 6 23.35 7.94 6.16
CA ALA A 6 23.60 7.42 7.50
C ALA A 6 23.86 8.68 8.35
N GLY A 7 23.06 8.91 9.39
CA GLY A 7 22.93 10.21 10.08
C GLY A 7 24.19 10.73 10.78
N GLY A 8 25.13 11.29 10.01
CA GLY A 8 26.25 12.09 10.47
C GLY A 8 26.46 13.31 9.59
N VAL A 9 26.76 14.46 10.19
CA VAL A 9 27.17 15.67 9.45
C VAL A 9 28.62 15.47 9.00
N TYR A 10 28.83 15.27 7.71
CA TYR A 10 30.17 15.23 7.12
C TYR A 10 30.55 16.62 6.61
N VAL A 11 31.55 17.26 7.23
CA VAL A 11 32.16 18.47 6.70
C VAL A 11 33.31 18.08 5.77
N THR A 12 33.09 18.13 4.47
CA THR A 12 34.18 17.94 3.50
C THR A 12 34.74 19.30 3.08
N GLN A 13 35.98 19.60 3.45
CA GLN A 13 36.71 20.74 2.90
C GLN A 13 37.62 20.24 1.77
N GLN A 14 37.41 20.75 0.56
CA GLN A 14 38.28 20.44 -0.57
C GLN A 14 39.62 21.17 -0.38
N VAL A 15 40.69 20.42 -0.14
CA VAL A 15 42.04 20.96 -0.03
C VAL A 15 42.64 21.05 -1.44
N ALA A 16 42.91 22.26 -1.92
CA ALA A 16 43.56 22.46 -3.22
C ALA A 16 45.08 22.25 -3.11
N GLY A 17 45.62 21.30 -3.87
CA GLY A 17 47.06 21.02 -3.99
C GLY A 17 47.32 19.57 -4.39
N ALA A 18 48.41 19.31 -5.11
CA ALA A 18 48.83 17.97 -5.52
C ALA A 18 49.27 17.15 -4.29
N SER A 19 48.29 16.59 -3.59
CA SER A 19 48.49 15.69 -2.45
C SER A 19 48.12 14.26 -2.88
N ALA A 20 48.78 13.26 -2.29
CA ALA A 20 48.58 11.83 -2.58
C ALA A 20 47.19 11.27 -2.17
N ILE A 21 46.24 12.15 -1.86
CA ILE A 21 44.90 11.88 -1.34
C ILE A 21 43.80 12.54 -2.20
N ASP A 22 44.16 13.03 -3.40
CA ASP A 22 43.18 13.49 -4.39
C ASP A 22 42.20 12.34 -4.73
N GLY A 23 40.90 12.61 -4.57
CA GLY A 23 39.83 11.62 -4.74
C GLY A 23 39.56 10.69 -3.55
N GLN A 24 40.22 10.85 -2.40
CA GLN A 24 39.91 10.06 -1.19
C GLN A 24 39.11 10.86 -0.15
N THR A 25 38.09 10.23 0.44
CA THR A 25 37.36 10.78 1.59
C THR A 25 38.13 10.46 2.87
N ILE A 26 38.63 11.50 3.55
CA ILE A 26 39.27 11.35 4.87
C ILE A 26 38.23 11.66 5.94
N ALA A 27 37.94 10.67 6.80
CA ALA A 27 37.14 10.86 8.00
C ALA A 27 38.06 11.21 9.18
N ASP A 28 37.95 12.43 9.69
CA ASP A 28 38.64 12.83 10.92
C ASP A 28 37.84 12.33 12.14
N ASN A 29 38.46 11.45 12.93
CA ASN A 29 37.92 10.89 14.18
C ASN A 29 38.61 11.46 15.43
N SER A 30 39.38 12.55 15.32
CA SER A 30 40.25 13.04 16.39
C SER A 30 39.61 14.00 17.40
N GLY A 31 38.31 14.29 17.28
CA GLY A 31 37.55 15.09 18.24
C GLY A 31 36.32 14.38 18.79
N PRO A 32 35.89 14.66 20.04
CA PRO A 32 34.55 14.29 20.49
C PRO A 32 33.53 14.90 19.52
N CYS A 33 32.52 14.11 19.11
CA CYS A 33 31.46 14.61 18.23
C CYS A 33 30.94 15.95 18.77
N PRO A 34 30.87 17.01 17.94
CA PRO A 34 30.24 18.24 18.36
C PRO A 34 28.81 17.90 18.77
N THR A 35 28.52 18.03 20.06
CA THR A 35 27.14 17.99 20.54
C THR A 35 26.46 19.18 19.91
N LEU A 36 25.62 18.92 18.89
CA LEU A 36 24.74 19.92 18.35
C LEU A 36 23.95 20.49 19.53
N LEU A 37 24.18 21.76 19.82
CA LEU A 37 23.35 22.61 20.69
C LEU A 37 22.03 22.92 19.95
N ASP A 38 21.45 21.90 19.33
CA ASP A 38 20.18 21.97 18.64
C ASP A 38 19.08 21.94 19.71
N GLY A 39 18.67 23.14 20.11
CA GLY A 39 17.35 23.39 20.69
C GLY A 39 16.20 23.14 19.72
N CYS A 40 16.37 22.25 18.72
CA CYS A 40 15.26 21.59 18.07
C CYS A 40 14.70 20.60 19.09
N ALA A 41 13.78 21.08 19.93
CA ALA A 41 12.86 20.19 20.61
C ALA A 41 12.29 19.29 19.51
N SER A 42 12.70 18.01 19.50
CA SER A 42 12.04 17.01 18.68
C SER A 42 10.57 17.11 19.01
N GLU A 43 9.76 17.47 18.01
CA GLU A 43 8.31 17.45 18.13
C GLU A 43 7.95 16.12 18.80
N PRO A 44 7.25 16.14 19.95
CA PRO A 44 7.00 14.93 20.72
C PRO A 44 6.41 13.90 19.77
N GLU A 45 7.12 12.79 19.62
CA GLU A 45 6.74 11.72 18.69
C GLU A 45 5.31 11.30 19.04
N LEU A 46 4.37 11.66 18.17
CA LEU A 46 2.97 11.34 18.34
C LEU A 46 2.85 9.81 18.30
N LEU A 47 2.61 9.20 19.46
CA LEU A 47 2.49 7.75 19.58
C LEU A 47 1.17 7.29 18.93
N GLY A 48 1.27 6.68 17.74
CA GLY A 48 0.15 6.04 17.06
C GLY A 48 0.08 6.37 15.58
N SER A 49 -0.99 5.92 14.92
CA SER A 49 -1.27 6.25 13.53
C SER A 49 -2.67 6.83 13.42
N ARG A 50 -2.85 7.91 12.65
CA ARG A 50 -4.19 8.42 12.34
C ARG A 50 -5.05 7.43 11.53
N CYS A 51 -4.43 6.52 10.80
CA CYS A 51 -5.13 5.63 9.89
C CYS A 51 -5.61 4.33 10.53
N ILE A 52 -5.20 4.04 11.77
CA ILE A 52 -5.56 2.82 12.49
C ILE A 52 -5.95 3.18 13.93
N GLU A 53 -7.09 2.66 14.37
CA GLU A 53 -7.55 2.82 15.75
C GLU A 53 -6.60 2.15 16.76
N PRO A 54 -6.37 2.74 17.95
CA PRO A 54 -7.15 3.82 18.55
C PRO A 54 -6.81 5.23 18.02
N GLY A 55 -5.74 5.37 17.24
CA GLY A 55 -5.33 6.64 16.63
C GLY A 55 -4.01 7.19 17.16
N ILE A 56 -3.82 8.48 16.95
CA ILE A 56 -2.75 9.27 17.58
C ILE A 56 -3.17 9.59 19.01
N LYS A 57 -2.30 9.32 19.98
CA LYS A 57 -2.54 9.71 21.37
C LYS A 57 -2.45 11.23 21.53
N THR A 58 -3.52 11.84 22.01
CA THR A 58 -3.61 13.28 22.23
C THR A 58 -3.57 13.63 23.72
N VAL A 59 -4.24 12.86 24.59
CA VAL A 59 -4.26 13.10 26.04
C VAL A 59 -3.53 11.97 26.76
N THR A 60 -2.76 12.31 27.79
CA THR A 60 -2.22 11.37 28.78
C THR A 60 -2.52 11.93 30.16
N ASP A 61 -3.06 11.09 31.02
CA ASP A 61 -3.48 11.42 32.37
C ASP A 61 -2.88 10.41 33.35
N PRO A 62 -2.35 10.83 34.52
CA PRO A 62 -1.80 9.91 35.51
C PRO A 62 -2.83 8.87 35.96
N THR A 63 -2.39 7.67 36.31
CA THR A 63 -3.30 6.67 36.88
C THR A 63 -3.51 6.93 38.37
N GLY A 64 -4.77 6.90 38.81
CA GLY A 64 -5.16 6.98 40.21
C GLY A 64 -5.18 8.38 40.81
N ASP A 65 -5.25 9.43 39.99
CA ASP A 65 -5.35 10.82 40.43
C ASP A 65 -6.77 11.42 40.30
N VAL A 66 -7.75 10.61 39.92
CA VAL A 66 -9.17 10.92 40.07
C VAL A 66 -9.47 11.51 41.46
N SER A 67 -10.32 12.55 41.49
CA SER A 67 -10.73 13.20 42.74
C SER A 67 -11.30 12.20 43.76
N ALA A 68 -11.26 12.56 45.04
CA ALA A 68 -11.73 11.69 46.13
C ALA A 68 -13.21 11.26 46.04
N ALA A 69 -14.02 11.94 45.21
CA ALA A 69 -15.41 11.59 44.95
C ALA A 69 -15.58 10.56 43.81
N GLY A 70 -14.55 10.33 43.00
CA GLY A 70 -14.53 9.34 41.93
C GLY A 70 -13.88 8.02 42.35
N GLY A 71 -13.74 7.12 41.40
CA GLY A 71 -13.06 5.84 41.55
C GLY A 71 -12.51 5.34 40.21
N PRO A 72 -12.09 4.06 40.12
CA PRO A 72 -11.45 3.52 38.90
C PRO A 72 -12.29 3.63 37.63
N THR A 73 -13.61 3.74 37.75
CA THR A 73 -14.51 3.94 36.60
C THR A 73 -14.52 5.36 36.05
N GLN A 74 -13.94 6.30 36.79
CA GLN A 74 -13.81 7.70 36.43
C GLN A 74 -12.35 8.17 36.35
N ASP A 75 -11.39 7.25 36.51
CA ASP A 75 -9.95 7.51 36.41
C ASP A 75 -9.54 7.50 34.93
N LEU A 76 -9.49 8.69 34.33
CA LEU A 76 -9.05 8.91 32.96
C LEU A 76 -7.56 8.57 32.85
N GLN A 77 -7.16 8.08 31.67
CA GLN A 77 -5.76 7.71 31.44
C GLN A 77 -5.27 8.25 30.11
N ASN A 78 -6.07 8.12 29.05
CA ASN A 78 -5.63 8.50 27.71
C ASN A 78 -6.81 8.84 26.80
N VAL A 79 -6.55 9.67 25.80
CA VAL A 79 -7.44 9.87 24.64
C VAL A 79 -6.61 9.74 23.36
N TRP A 80 -7.19 9.10 22.35
CA TRP A 80 -6.64 8.99 21.00
C TRP A 80 -7.67 9.45 19.98
N ILE A 81 -7.19 9.93 18.83
CA ILE A 81 -8.00 10.36 17.70
C ILE A 81 -7.49 9.70 16.42
N ALA A 82 -8.41 9.14 15.62
CA ALA A 82 -8.13 8.51 14.34
C ALA A 82 -9.09 8.97 13.23
N GLU A 83 -8.63 8.87 11.99
CA GLU A 83 -9.32 9.16 10.74
C GLU A 83 -9.23 7.93 9.81
N PRO A 84 -9.70 6.75 10.23
CA PRO A 84 -9.51 5.52 9.46
C PRO A 84 -10.23 5.58 8.11
N TYR A 85 -9.61 5.07 7.06
CA TYR A 85 -10.29 4.93 5.77
C TYR A 85 -11.27 3.76 5.80
N LEU A 86 -12.57 4.04 5.74
CA LEU A 86 -13.64 3.04 5.79
C LEU A 86 -14.31 2.81 4.43
N GLY A 87 -13.77 3.42 3.36
CA GLY A 87 -14.31 3.37 2.01
C GLY A 87 -14.55 4.76 1.43
N ILE A 88 -14.77 4.81 0.11
CA ILE A 88 -14.99 6.07 -0.61
C ILE A 88 -16.25 6.76 -0.08
N GLY A 89 -16.11 8.03 0.29
CA GLY A 89 -17.22 8.86 0.78
C GLY A 89 -17.71 8.52 2.19
N VAL A 90 -16.91 7.77 2.96
CA VAL A 90 -17.19 7.48 4.37
C VAL A 90 -16.19 8.24 5.23
N ASP A 91 -16.61 9.44 5.67
CA ASP A 91 -15.80 10.27 6.56
C ASP A 91 -16.15 9.98 8.02
N ARG A 92 -15.14 9.71 8.84
CA ARG A 92 -15.28 9.39 10.27
C ARG A 92 -14.11 9.92 11.07
N LEU A 93 -14.44 10.60 12.15
CA LEU A 93 -13.51 10.93 13.21
C LEU A 93 -13.78 10.00 14.39
N VAL A 94 -12.79 9.18 14.76
CA VAL A 94 -12.92 8.22 15.85
C VAL A 94 -12.13 8.70 17.05
N PHE A 95 -12.81 8.85 18.18
CA PHE A 95 -12.22 9.14 19.47
C PHE A 95 -12.20 7.87 20.30
N THR A 96 -11.03 7.53 20.83
CA THR A 96 -10.91 6.45 21.82
C THR A 96 -10.51 7.06 23.15
N MET A 97 -11.24 6.78 24.21
CA MET A 97 -10.89 7.17 25.58
C MET A 97 -10.58 5.91 26.38
N LYS A 98 -9.54 5.97 27.22
CA LYS A 98 -9.24 4.94 28.21
C LYS A 98 -9.43 5.51 29.61
N VAL A 99 -10.26 4.82 30.39
CA VAL A 99 -10.31 4.91 31.86
C VAL A 99 -9.78 3.61 32.48
N ALA A 100 -9.57 3.57 33.80
CA ALA A 100 -9.01 2.39 34.45
C ALA A 100 -9.93 1.14 34.39
N ASN A 101 -11.26 1.30 34.42
CA ASN A 101 -12.20 0.16 34.38
C ASN A 101 -13.63 0.59 33.99
N LEU A 102 -14.40 -0.23 33.26
CA LEU A 102 -15.84 0.01 33.02
C LEU A 102 -16.71 -1.25 33.22
N GLY A 103 -16.22 -2.22 34.01
CA GLY A 103 -16.92 -3.46 34.32
C GLY A 103 -18.23 -3.25 35.10
N THR A 104 -18.42 -2.09 35.74
CA THR A 104 -19.71 -1.64 36.25
C THR A 104 -19.81 -0.14 36.04
N LEU A 105 -20.86 0.30 35.34
CA LEU A 105 -21.02 1.70 35.02
C LEU A 105 -21.64 2.47 36.20
N PRO A 106 -20.97 3.51 36.72
CA PRO A 106 -21.57 4.39 37.71
C PRO A 106 -22.74 5.16 37.08
N PRO A 107 -23.85 5.41 37.80
CA PRO A 107 -24.92 6.25 37.29
C PRO A 107 -24.47 7.72 37.19
N ASN A 108 -25.17 8.52 36.39
CA ASN A 108 -24.99 9.98 36.29
C ASN A 108 -23.55 10.41 35.94
N THR A 109 -22.81 9.56 35.21
CA THR A 109 -21.42 9.84 34.83
C THR A 109 -21.35 10.18 33.35
N LEU A 110 -20.50 11.15 33.02
CA LEU A 110 -20.22 11.62 31.67
C LEU A 110 -18.73 11.39 31.39
N TRP A 111 -18.41 10.72 30.30
CA TRP A 111 -17.04 10.58 29.79
C TRP A 111 -16.96 11.35 28.48
N THR A 112 -16.27 12.49 28.51
CA THR A 112 -16.35 13.50 27.46
C THR A 112 -14.97 13.78 26.88
N VAL A 113 -14.86 13.81 25.55
CA VAL A 113 -13.72 14.41 24.86
C VAL A 113 -14.14 15.76 24.31
N LEU A 114 -13.41 16.81 24.66
CA LEU A 114 -13.65 18.19 24.24
C LEU A 114 -12.48 18.70 23.40
N TRP A 115 -12.76 19.63 22.48
CA TRP A 115 -11.73 20.35 21.74
C TRP A 115 -12.25 21.71 21.27
N ASN A 116 -11.34 22.62 20.99
CA ASN A 116 -11.67 23.87 20.30
C ASN A 116 -12.04 23.57 18.86
N ASN A 117 -13.17 24.10 18.43
CA ASN A 117 -13.65 23.99 17.07
C ASN A 117 -12.71 24.74 16.11
N PRO A 118 -12.05 24.06 15.16
CA PRO A 118 -11.14 24.73 14.25
C PRO A 118 -11.86 25.52 13.15
N THR A 119 -13.17 25.34 12.97
CA THR A 119 -13.91 25.89 11.84
C THR A 119 -14.18 27.39 12.00
N PRO A 120 -13.61 28.24 11.11
CA PRO A 120 -13.82 29.69 11.19
C PRO A 120 -15.30 30.06 11.02
N GLY A 121 -15.83 30.86 11.93
CA GLY A 121 -17.20 31.39 11.86
C GLY A 121 -18.27 30.48 12.46
N ASP A 122 -17.93 29.30 13.00
CA ASP A 122 -18.85 28.54 13.84
C ASP A 122 -19.12 29.32 15.15
N PRO A 123 -20.38 29.52 15.56
CA PRO A 123 -20.72 30.27 16.77
C PRO A 123 -20.26 29.56 18.06
N PHE A 124 -19.94 28.27 18.00
CA PHE A 124 -19.58 27.47 19.15
C PHE A 124 -18.07 27.16 19.14
N PRO A 125 -17.30 27.77 20.05
CA PRO A 125 -15.84 27.68 20.04
C PRO A 125 -15.32 26.31 20.47
N MET A 126 -16.16 25.45 21.07
CA MET A 126 -15.78 24.13 21.53
C MET A 126 -16.85 23.10 21.17
N LYS A 127 -16.39 21.91 20.75
CA LYS A 127 -17.22 20.74 20.45
C LYS A 127 -16.88 19.60 21.40
N PHE A 128 -17.77 18.63 21.52
CA PHE A 128 -17.51 17.42 22.27
C PHE A 128 -18.17 16.18 21.66
N VAL A 129 -17.62 15.02 22.01
CA VAL A 129 -18.30 13.72 21.98
C VAL A 129 -18.30 13.13 23.39
N GLN A 130 -19.34 12.38 23.75
CA GLN A 130 -19.46 11.82 25.10
C GLN A 130 -20.17 10.47 25.13
N MET A 131 -19.81 9.65 26.12
CA MET A 131 -20.66 8.58 26.66
C MET A 131 -21.31 9.06 27.96
N ASN A 132 -22.56 8.68 28.23
CA ASN A 132 -23.22 9.00 29.49
C ASN A 132 -24.12 7.88 30.02
N THR A 133 -24.27 7.85 31.35
CA THR A 133 -25.05 6.84 32.10
C THR A 133 -26.15 7.50 32.96
N CYS A 134 -26.80 8.52 32.42
CA CYS A 134 -27.75 9.34 33.17
C CYS A 134 -29.01 8.60 33.62
N ASP A 135 -29.49 7.66 32.82
CA ASP A 135 -30.57 6.77 33.23
C ASP A 135 -29.96 5.45 33.74
N PRO A 136 -30.02 5.17 35.05
CA PRO A 136 -29.46 3.96 35.63
C PRO A 136 -30.16 2.67 35.17
N LEU A 137 -31.32 2.78 34.50
CA LEU A 137 -32.09 1.66 33.96
C LEU A 137 -31.88 1.47 32.46
N ALA A 138 -31.24 2.42 31.77
CA ALA A 138 -30.98 2.36 30.34
C ALA A 138 -29.53 1.94 30.05
N SER A 139 -29.32 1.45 28.83
CA SER A 139 -27.96 1.34 28.28
C SER A 139 -27.33 2.73 28.16
N PRO A 140 -25.99 2.84 28.22
CA PRO A 140 -25.30 4.11 28.00
C PRO A 140 -25.70 4.71 26.66
N THR A 141 -25.83 6.04 26.64
CA THR A 141 -26.05 6.79 25.41
C THR A 141 -24.79 7.53 25.01
N PHE A 142 -24.65 7.75 23.71
CA PHE A 142 -23.48 8.38 23.12
C PHE A 142 -23.95 9.58 22.32
N ALA A 143 -23.36 10.73 22.57
CA ALA A 143 -23.84 12.00 22.02
C ALA A 143 -22.68 12.88 21.57
N TYR A 144 -23.00 13.87 20.74
CA TYR A 144 -22.11 14.95 20.35
C TYR A 144 -22.78 16.29 20.66
N GLY A 145 -21.99 17.35 20.73
CA GLY A 145 -22.54 18.68 20.95
C GLY A 145 -21.49 19.77 21.03
N HIS A 146 -21.85 20.85 21.72
CA HIS A 146 -21.03 22.03 21.87
C HIS A 146 -21.03 22.61 23.28
N VAL A 147 -20.06 23.50 23.54
CA VAL A 147 -20.00 24.30 24.76
C VAL A 147 -20.19 25.78 24.41
N ASP A 148 -21.14 26.42 25.07
CA ASP A 148 -21.38 27.87 25.02
C ASP A 148 -21.07 28.49 26.39
N GLY A 149 -19.91 29.14 26.48
CA GLY A 149 -19.35 29.65 27.73
C GLY A 149 -19.06 28.51 28.72
N THR A 150 -19.95 28.31 29.69
CA THR A 150 -19.86 27.24 30.71
C THR A 150 -20.92 26.17 30.56
N LEU A 151 -21.82 26.30 29.58
CA LEU A 151 -22.94 25.40 29.35
C LEU A 151 -22.58 24.38 28.26
N GLN A 152 -22.64 23.10 28.61
CA GLN A 152 -22.50 22.00 27.66
C GLN A 152 -23.89 21.57 27.17
N SER A 153 -24.11 21.60 25.86
CA SER A 153 -25.39 21.27 25.23
C SER A 153 -25.20 20.15 24.21
N ALA A 154 -25.97 19.07 24.33
CA ALA A 154 -25.99 18.00 23.33
C ALA A 154 -26.77 18.48 22.09
N ASP A 155 -26.17 18.30 20.92
CA ASP A 155 -26.80 18.61 19.63
C ASP A 155 -27.56 17.40 19.07
N GLY A 156 -27.13 16.19 19.44
CA GLY A 156 -27.79 14.95 19.07
C GLY A 156 -27.08 13.71 19.61
N ASP A 157 -27.74 12.57 19.44
CA ASP A 157 -27.15 11.26 19.71
C ASP A 157 -26.30 10.80 18.52
N LEU A 158 -25.23 10.07 18.80
CA LEU A 158 -24.47 9.36 17.76
C LEU A 158 -25.35 8.23 17.18
N PRO A 159 -25.17 7.89 15.88
CA PRO A 159 -25.90 6.79 15.27
C PRO A 159 -25.74 5.46 16.02
N PRO A 160 -26.71 4.53 15.95
CA PRO A 160 -26.56 3.21 16.55
C PRO A 160 -25.28 2.51 16.07
N GLY A 161 -24.46 2.05 17.02
CA GLY A 161 -23.17 1.40 16.75
C GLY A 161 -21.96 2.33 16.60
N ALA A 162 -22.17 3.66 16.54
CA ALA A 162 -21.06 4.61 16.54
C ALA A 162 -20.43 4.82 17.93
N GLY A 163 -21.09 4.37 19.01
CA GLY A 163 -20.54 4.38 20.36
C GLY A 163 -20.47 2.97 20.95
N THR A 164 -19.32 2.60 21.51
CA THR A 164 -19.12 1.34 22.24
C THR A 164 -18.26 1.54 23.48
N TYR A 165 -18.34 0.63 24.43
CA TYR A 165 -17.42 0.56 25.56
C TYR A 165 -17.09 -0.89 25.91
N ASP A 166 -15.92 -1.11 26.48
CA ASP A 166 -15.45 -2.41 26.95
C ASP A 166 -15.21 -2.39 28.47
N PRO A 167 -15.44 -3.51 29.19
CA PRO A 167 -15.22 -3.61 30.64
C PRO A 167 -13.80 -3.24 31.09
N ASP A 168 -12.83 -3.31 30.18
CA ASP A 168 -11.45 -2.97 30.43
C ASP A 168 -11.23 -1.45 30.61
N GLY A 169 -12.24 -0.62 30.34
CA GLY A 169 -12.17 0.84 30.46
C GLY A 169 -12.06 1.59 29.13
N THR A 170 -12.13 0.89 28.00
CA THR A 170 -12.07 1.52 26.67
C THR A 170 -13.45 2.03 26.26
N ILE A 171 -13.53 3.27 25.79
CA ILE A 171 -14.72 3.89 25.19
C ILE A 171 -14.34 4.32 23.78
N ARG A 172 -15.14 3.93 22.78
CA ARG A 172 -14.96 4.30 21.38
C ARG A 172 -16.16 5.13 20.93
N LEU A 173 -15.89 6.29 20.33
CA LEU A 173 -16.88 7.25 19.84
C LEU A 173 -16.54 7.60 18.39
N GLU A 174 -17.42 7.25 17.47
CA GLU A 174 -17.31 7.52 16.05
C GLU A 174 -18.30 8.63 15.67
N VAL A 175 -17.79 9.73 15.13
CA VAL A 175 -18.61 10.87 14.73
C VAL A 175 -18.33 11.25 13.28
N ASP A 176 -19.39 11.61 12.56
CA ASP A 176 -19.26 12.22 11.24
C ASP A 176 -18.66 13.64 11.43
N PRO A 177 -17.53 13.98 10.77
CA PRO A 177 -16.93 15.30 10.88
C PRO A 177 -17.93 16.44 10.59
N ALA A 178 -18.95 16.21 9.76
CA ALA A 178 -19.99 17.19 9.45
C ALA A 178 -20.80 17.62 10.69
N LEU A 179 -20.99 16.73 11.66
CA LEU A 179 -21.72 16.99 12.89
C LEU A 179 -20.93 17.83 13.90
N VAL A 180 -19.60 17.93 13.72
CA VAL A 180 -18.69 18.59 14.66
C VAL A 180 -17.91 19.73 14.02
N GLY A 181 -18.55 20.42 13.08
CA GLY A 181 -18.02 21.64 12.47
C GLY A 181 -17.38 21.44 11.09
N SER A 182 -17.38 20.23 10.53
CA SER A 182 -16.81 19.93 9.20
C SER A 182 -15.35 20.35 9.04
N PRO A 183 -14.43 19.91 9.94
CA PRO A 183 -13.02 20.27 9.83
C PRO A 183 -12.47 19.90 8.45
N GLN A 184 -11.60 20.75 7.91
CA GLN A 184 -10.93 20.52 6.63
C GLN A 184 -9.51 19.99 6.88
N ALA A 185 -8.93 19.31 5.89
CA ALA A 185 -7.53 18.88 5.98
C ALA A 185 -6.60 20.07 6.30
N GLY A 186 -5.67 19.87 7.24
CA GLY A 186 -4.79 20.87 7.83
C GLY A 186 -5.39 21.65 9.01
N TYR A 187 -6.67 21.46 9.36
CA TYR A 187 -7.27 22.08 10.54
C TYR A 187 -6.75 21.45 11.82
N VAL A 188 -6.57 22.26 12.86
CA VAL A 188 -6.01 21.81 14.15
C VAL A 188 -7.10 21.82 15.22
N LEU A 189 -7.51 20.64 15.66
CA LEU A 189 -8.33 20.44 16.85
C LEU A 189 -7.43 20.76 18.04
N SER A 190 -7.50 22.01 18.51
CA SER A 190 -6.66 22.49 19.61
C SER A 190 -7.33 22.27 20.96
N ALA A 191 -6.54 22.29 22.04
CA ALA A 191 -7.02 22.08 23.40
C ALA A 191 -7.90 20.81 23.54
N VAL A 192 -7.42 19.70 22.96
CA VAL A 192 -8.08 18.40 23.15
C VAL A 192 -7.98 18.05 24.63
N THR A 193 -9.11 17.80 25.27
CA THR A 193 -9.20 17.49 26.70
C THR A 193 -10.09 16.27 26.88
N GLY A 194 -9.64 15.30 27.68
CA GLY A 194 -10.51 14.26 28.21
C GLY A 194 -11.02 14.71 29.57
N GLU A 195 -12.32 14.54 29.83
CA GLU A 195 -12.90 14.83 31.14
C GLU A 195 -13.90 13.76 31.55
N VAL A 196 -13.88 13.42 32.84
CA VAL A 196 -14.93 12.61 33.46
C VAL A 196 -15.68 13.48 34.45
N ARG A 197 -17.00 13.54 34.30
CA ARG A 197 -17.87 14.41 35.11
C ARG A 197 -18.97 13.60 35.80
N LEU A 198 -19.37 14.07 36.97
CA LEU A 198 -20.51 13.57 37.73
C LEU A 198 -21.62 14.63 37.75
N LEU A 199 -22.86 14.20 37.51
CA LEU A 199 -24.05 15.03 37.66
C LEU A 199 -24.65 14.82 39.05
N ALA A 200 -24.56 15.84 39.91
CA ALA A 200 -25.08 15.83 41.27
C ALA A 200 -26.61 16.09 41.31
N GLY A 201 -27.37 15.29 40.57
CA GLY A 201 -28.83 15.32 40.54
C GLY A 201 -29.42 14.00 40.02
N THR A 202 -30.67 14.03 39.56
CA THR A 202 -31.37 12.83 39.06
C THR A 202 -31.62 12.95 37.57
N LEU A 203 -31.48 11.85 36.81
CA LEU A 203 -31.79 11.81 35.38
C LEU A 203 -31.09 12.90 34.57
N CYS A 204 -29.74 12.94 34.61
CA CYS A 204 -28.95 13.93 33.86
C CYS A 204 -29.14 15.40 34.27
N SER A 205 -29.81 15.70 35.40
CA SER A 205 -29.93 17.06 35.93
C SER A 205 -28.95 17.34 37.06
N GLY A 206 -28.73 18.61 37.36
CA GLY A 206 -28.01 19.06 38.56
C GLY A 206 -26.69 19.76 38.28
N LEU A 207 -25.90 19.91 39.34
CA LEU A 207 -24.58 20.54 39.25
C LEU A 207 -23.59 19.56 38.62
N ILE A 208 -22.79 20.06 37.68
CA ILE A 208 -21.68 19.32 37.08
C ILE A 208 -20.46 19.45 38.00
N SER A 209 -19.88 18.30 38.37
CA SER A 209 -18.57 18.24 39.01
C SER A 209 -17.60 17.48 38.11
N VAL A 210 -16.46 18.08 37.80
CA VAL A 210 -15.35 17.35 37.16
C VAL A 210 -14.74 16.43 38.22
N LEU A 211 -14.72 15.14 37.95
CA LEU A 211 -14.08 14.14 38.80
C LEU A 211 -12.62 13.92 38.40
N ASP A 212 -12.37 13.99 37.09
CA ASP A 212 -11.06 13.77 36.51
C ASP A 212 -10.91 14.50 35.17
N SER A 213 -9.68 14.86 34.81
CA SER A 213 -9.41 15.56 33.56
C SER A 213 -7.94 15.54 33.14
N GLY A 214 -7.70 15.26 31.87
CA GLY A 214 -6.39 15.31 31.24
C GLY A 214 -6.37 16.29 30.07
N ALA A 215 -5.37 17.17 30.06
CA ALA A 215 -5.13 18.08 28.94
C ALA A 215 -4.23 17.41 27.88
N GLY A 216 -4.57 17.59 26.62
CA GLY A 216 -3.91 16.95 25.49
C GLY A 216 -3.15 17.88 24.56
N LEU A 217 -2.37 17.26 23.69
CA LEU A 217 -1.73 17.87 22.54
C LEU A 217 -2.77 18.14 21.43
N PRO A 218 -2.55 19.16 20.59
CA PRO A 218 -3.41 19.41 19.44
C PRO A 218 -3.39 18.23 18.46
N TYR A 219 -4.49 18.06 17.72
CA TYR A 219 -4.61 17.06 16.65
C TYR A 219 -4.84 17.75 15.31
N THR A 220 -3.96 17.49 14.34
CA THR A 220 -4.13 17.98 12.96
C THR A 220 -4.99 16.99 12.18
N PHE A 221 -6.15 17.45 11.71
CA PHE A 221 -7.06 16.70 10.84
C PHE A 221 -6.51 16.67 9.41
N GLU A 222 -6.43 15.49 8.79
CA GLU A 222 -5.94 15.29 7.41
C GLU A 222 -7.05 14.82 6.46
N GLY A 223 -8.17 14.35 7.00
CA GLY A 223 -9.27 13.69 6.31
C GLY A 223 -9.05 12.19 6.14
N ASN A 224 -10.12 11.41 6.08
CA ASN A 224 -10.07 9.96 5.88
C ASN A 224 -9.41 9.57 4.54
N ASP A 225 -9.51 10.44 3.53
CA ASP A 225 -8.84 10.25 2.24
C ASP A 225 -7.30 10.34 2.32
N TYR A 226 -6.75 10.90 3.40
CA TYR A 226 -5.32 10.78 3.69
C TYR A 226 -4.94 9.32 3.91
N CYS A 227 -5.84 8.48 4.40
CA CYS A 227 -5.58 7.10 4.77
C CYS A 227 -5.96 6.07 3.69
N VAL A 228 -6.30 6.51 2.47
CA VAL A 228 -6.63 5.57 1.38
C VAL A 228 -5.41 4.68 1.09
N PRO A 229 -5.57 3.34 1.12
CA PRO A 229 -4.50 2.43 0.73
C PRO A 229 -4.11 2.63 -0.73
N GLN A 230 -2.82 2.57 -1.04
CA GLN A 230 -2.37 2.57 -2.44
C GLN A 230 -2.80 1.29 -3.16
N THR A 231 -2.78 1.33 -4.49
CA THR A 231 -2.96 0.12 -5.31
C THR A 231 -1.75 -0.05 -6.22
N VAL A 232 -1.47 -1.30 -6.59
CA VAL A 232 -0.43 -1.63 -7.56
C VAL A 232 -1.03 -2.35 -8.75
N THR A 233 -0.47 -2.12 -9.93
CA THR A 233 -0.81 -2.81 -11.16
C THR A 233 0.45 -3.44 -11.73
N CYS A 234 0.40 -4.73 -11.99
CA CYS A 234 1.51 -5.47 -12.58
C CYS A 234 1.43 -5.41 -14.11
N ALA A 235 2.56 -5.72 -14.74
CA ALA A 235 2.58 -6.01 -16.16
C ALA A 235 1.58 -7.13 -16.49
N THR A 236 1.01 -7.11 -17.69
CA THR A 236 0.13 -8.20 -18.13
C THR A 236 0.97 -9.46 -18.35
N GLY A 237 0.58 -10.56 -17.70
CA GLY A 237 1.19 -11.87 -17.95
C GLY A 237 0.87 -12.37 -19.36
N ASP A 238 1.83 -13.00 -20.04
CA ASP A 238 1.67 -13.49 -21.41
C ASP A 238 2.61 -14.67 -21.72
N ILE A 239 2.35 -15.34 -22.84
CA ILE A 239 3.23 -16.37 -23.42
C ILE A 239 4.13 -15.71 -24.46
N HIS A 240 5.42 -15.71 -24.14
CA HIS A 240 6.45 -15.06 -24.94
C HIS A 240 7.36 -16.08 -25.62
N GLN A 241 8.04 -15.64 -26.67
CA GLN A 241 9.17 -16.36 -27.24
C GLN A 241 10.45 -15.92 -26.53
N PRO A 242 11.57 -16.64 -26.64
CA PRO A 242 12.85 -16.13 -26.14
C PRO A 242 13.18 -14.74 -26.68
N GLY A 243 13.61 -13.84 -25.82
CA GLY A 243 13.83 -12.42 -26.16
C GLY A 243 13.73 -11.49 -24.95
N ASP A 244 13.86 -10.19 -25.23
CA ASP A 244 13.74 -9.12 -24.24
C ASP A 244 12.38 -8.43 -24.37
N TYR A 245 11.67 -8.30 -23.25
CA TYR A 245 10.35 -7.68 -23.16
C TYR A 245 10.35 -6.59 -22.09
N LEU A 246 9.74 -5.45 -22.39
CA LEU A 246 9.55 -4.39 -21.40
C LEU A 246 8.29 -4.70 -20.58
N LEU A 247 8.44 -4.75 -19.27
CA LEU A 247 7.36 -4.90 -18.30
C LEU A 247 7.16 -3.58 -17.57
N ASP A 248 5.93 -3.08 -17.53
CA ASP A 248 5.56 -1.88 -16.79
C ASP A 248 4.76 -2.24 -15.54
N PHE A 249 5.17 -1.68 -14.41
CA PHE A 249 4.53 -1.80 -13.10
C PHE A 249 4.12 -0.42 -12.65
N THR A 250 2.94 -0.30 -12.04
CA THR A 250 2.41 0.99 -11.62
C THR A 250 2.03 0.96 -10.16
N VAL A 251 2.45 1.98 -9.41
CA VAL A 251 1.91 2.28 -8.07
C VAL A 251 1.00 3.51 -8.18
N ASN A 252 -0.25 3.35 -7.76
CA ASN A 252 -1.26 4.41 -7.77
C ASN A 252 -1.37 4.98 -6.36
N ASN A 253 -1.25 6.31 -6.23
CA ASN A 253 -1.52 7.03 -5.00
C ASN A 253 -2.93 7.66 -5.05
N PRO A 254 -3.97 7.01 -4.51
CA PRO A 254 -5.32 7.56 -4.48
C PRO A 254 -5.56 8.54 -3.32
N SER A 255 -4.55 8.77 -2.46
CA SER A 255 -4.72 9.65 -1.30
C SER A 255 -4.68 11.13 -1.66
N THR A 256 -5.04 11.98 -0.71
CA THR A 256 -4.92 13.44 -0.79
C THR A 256 -3.50 13.95 -0.52
N ALA A 257 -2.59 13.10 -0.05
CA ALA A 257 -1.21 13.45 0.29
C ALA A 257 -0.20 12.92 -0.74
N ALA A 258 0.91 13.63 -0.90
CA ALA A 258 2.01 13.13 -1.71
C ALA A 258 2.77 12.04 -0.92
N ARG A 259 3.04 10.90 -1.53
CA ARG A 259 3.60 9.72 -0.83
C ARG A 259 4.88 9.20 -1.44
N LYS A 260 5.73 8.60 -0.61
CA LYS A 260 6.87 7.79 -1.05
C LYS A 260 6.55 6.32 -0.83
N PHE A 261 7.02 5.49 -1.75
CA PHE A 261 6.81 4.06 -1.72
C PHE A 261 8.14 3.32 -1.75
N ASN A 262 8.36 2.43 -0.78
CA ASN A 262 9.37 1.38 -0.87
C ASN A 262 8.82 0.29 -1.76
N VAL A 263 9.32 0.20 -3.00
CA VAL A 263 8.87 -0.82 -3.94
C VAL A 263 9.89 -1.94 -4.05
N THR A 264 9.42 -3.17 -4.18
CA THR A 264 10.25 -4.36 -4.39
C THR A 264 9.71 -5.14 -5.58
N LEU A 265 10.61 -5.54 -6.48
CA LEU A 265 10.31 -6.43 -7.59
C LEU A 265 11.06 -7.74 -7.37
N SER A 266 10.33 -8.86 -7.35
CA SER A 266 10.89 -10.20 -7.18
C SER A 266 10.63 -11.09 -8.40
N ASP A 267 11.57 -11.97 -8.67
CA ASP A 267 11.63 -12.83 -9.84
C ASP A 267 12.35 -14.13 -9.45
N PRO A 268 11.60 -15.21 -9.20
CA PRO A 268 12.15 -16.50 -8.81
C PRO A 268 13.07 -17.15 -9.86
N ASN A 269 12.81 -16.94 -11.16
CA ASN A 269 13.58 -17.59 -12.23
C ASN A 269 14.81 -16.79 -12.67
N GLY A 270 14.97 -15.55 -12.23
CA GLY A 270 16.07 -14.67 -12.61
C GLY A 270 15.98 -14.19 -14.07
N TRP A 271 14.78 -14.07 -14.61
CA TRP A 271 14.53 -13.56 -15.96
C TRP A 271 14.62 -12.03 -16.06
N LEU A 272 14.49 -11.29 -14.97
CA LEU A 272 14.65 -9.84 -14.94
C LEU A 272 16.12 -9.45 -15.15
N VAL A 273 16.36 -8.58 -16.12
CA VAL A 273 17.68 -8.02 -16.39
C VAL A 273 18.08 -7.11 -15.22
N GLY A 274 19.15 -7.48 -14.53
CA GLY A 274 19.61 -6.80 -13.31
C GLY A 274 19.18 -7.50 -12.02
N GLY A 275 18.34 -8.53 -12.11
CA GLY A 275 17.83 -9.28 -10.97
C GLY A 275 16.71 -8.54 -10.21
N PRO A 276 16.27 -9.10 -9.07
CA PRO A 276 15.32 -8.44 -8.20
C PRO A 276 15.91 -7.14 -7.63
N PHE A 277 15.06 -6.13 -7.40
CA PHE A 277 15.49 -4.85 -6.86
C PHE A 277 14.48 -4.28 -5.86
N SER A 278 14.98 -3.39 -4.99
CA SER A 278 14.18 -2.56 -4.11
C SER A 278 14.62 -1.10 -4.25
N LEU A 279 13.68 -0.18 -4.38
CA LEU A 279 13.97 1.25 -4.51
C LEU A 279 12.83 2.11 -3.92
N VAL A 280 13.12 3.38 -3.66
CA VAL A 280 12.13 4.35 -3.22
C VAL A 280 11.57 5.11 -4.44
N VAL A 281 10.25 5.07 -4.60
CA VAL A 281 9.52 5.84 -5.63
C VAL A 281 8.81 7.01 -4.99
N GLY A 282 9.01 8.21 -5.54
CA GLY A 282 8.22 9.38 -5.19
C GLY A 282 9.04 10.63 -4.82
N PRO A 283 8.38 11.68 -4.30
CA PRO A 283 6.96 11.71 -3.93
C PRO A 283 6.02 11.56 -5.14
N VAL A 284 5.09 10.60 -5.08
CA VAL A 284 3.99 10.45 -6.05
C VAL A 284 2.87 11.37 -5.62
N THR A 285 2.49 12.28 -6.51
CA THR A 285 1.47 13.30 -6.23
C THR A 285 0.09 12.69 -5.91
N PRO A 286 -0.77 13.38 -5.15
CA PRO A 286 -2.13 12.94 -4.88
C PRO A 286 -2.89 12.59 -6.17
N ASN A 287 -3.68 11.53 -6.15
CA ASN A 287 -4.49 11.05 -7.28
C ASN A 287 -3.69 10.81 -8.58
N THR A 288 -2.42 10.43 -8.47
CA THR A 288 -1.58 10.10 -9.63
C THR A 288 -0.90 8.76 -9.45
N SER A 289 -0.17 8.33 -10.48
CA SER A 289 0.54 7.07 -10.51
C SER A 289 1.99 7.26 -10.91
N ALA A 290 2.87 6.39 -10.41
CA ALA A 290 4.24 6.27 -10.88
C ALA A 290 4.44 4.91 -11.56
N THR A 291 5.10 4.93 -12.72
CA THR A 291 5.39 3.71 -13.49
C THR A 291 6.87 3.36 -13.37
N LEU A 292 7.14 2.09 -13.11
CA LEU A 292 8.45 1.49 -13.14
C LEU A 292 8.51 0.51 -14.29
N SER A 293 9.59 0.54 -15.05
CA SER A 293 9.80 -0.41 -16.15
C SER A 293 10.99 -1.33 -15.84
N ALA A 294 10.83 -2.61 -16.12
CA ALA A 294 11.88 -3.62 -16.04
C ALA A 294 11.97 -4.40 -17.35
N ILE A 295 13.14 -4.94 -17.67
CA ILE A 295 13.31 -5.79 -18.85
C ILE A 295 13.27 -7.25 -18.40
N LEU A 296 12.32 -8.01 -18.93
CA LEU A 296 12.25 -9.46 -18.82
C LEU A 296 13.03 -10.08 -19.98
N ARG A 297 14.08 -10.84 -19.68
CA ARG A 297 14.89 -11.58 -20.64
C ARG A 297 14.62 -13.07 -20.53
N LEU A 298 13.93 -13.58 -21.53
CA LEU A 298 13.59 -14.99 -21.63
C LEU A 298 14.71 -15.75 -22.34
N PRO A 299 15.34 -16.75 -21.69
CA PRO A 299 16.44 -17.47 -22.29
C PRO A 299 15.96 -18.37 -23.43
N ASN A 300 16.84 -18.60 -24.41
CA ASN A 300 16.55 -19.43 -25.59
C ASN A 300 16.06 -20.85 -25.26
N ASN A 301 16.39 -21.36 -24.08
CA ASN A 301 16.00 -22.69 -23.63
C ASN A 301 14.84 -22.69 -22.61
N CYS A 302 14.24 -21.54 -22.26
CA CYS A 302 13.20 -21.42 -21.24
C CYS A 302 13.57 -22.08 -19.89
N SER A 303 14.85 -22.06 -19.52
CA SER A 303 15.35 -22.51 -18.21
C SER A 303 15.21 -21.39 -17.17
N PRO A 304 15.09 -21.69 -15.86
CA PRO A 304 14.97 -23.02 -15.23
C PRO A 304 13.57 -23.64 -15.31
N SER A 305 12.54 -22.83 -15.55
CA SER A 305 11.13 -23.25 -15.64
C SER A 305 10.48 -22.57 -16.85
N PRO A 306 9.52 -23.20 -17.54
CA PRO A 306 8.79 -22.55 -18.64
C PRO A 306 7.83 -21.44 -18.18
N SER A 307 7.62 -21.26 -16.87
CA SER A 307 6.80 -20.20 -16.28
C SER A 307 7.53 -19.54 -15.13
N ASP A 308 7.38 -18.23 -15.01
CA ASP A 308 7.91 -17.37 -13.96
C ASP A 308 6.83 -16.46 -13.39
N LEU A 309 6.88 -16.24 -12.08
CA LEU A 309 5.93 -15.40 -11.35
C LEU A 309 6.64 -14.15 -10.85
N VAL A 310 6.52 -13.07 -11.61
CA VAL A 310 7.08 -11.77 -11.21
C VAL A 310 6.14 -11.13 -10.21
N SER A 311 6.63 -10.78 -9.03
CA SER A 311 5.83 -10.12 -7.98
C SER A 311 6.30 -8.69 -7.75
N PHE A 312 5.34 -7.77 -7.63
CA PHE A 312 5.60 -6.35 -7.37
C PHE A 312 4.87 -5.93 -6.10
N ASP A 313 5.66 -5.48 -5.12
CA ASP A 313 5.20 -5.02 -3.83
C ASP A 313 5.50 -3.52 -3.69
N ALA A 314 4.56 -2.75 -3.15
CA ALA A 314 4.74 -1.34 -2.82
C ALA A 314 4.26 -1.06 -1.39
N GLU A 315 5.16 -0.53 -0.58
CA GLU A 315 4.92 -0.14 0.81
C GLU A 315 4.98 1.39 0.95
N ALA A 316 3.90 2.03 1.41
CA ALA A 316 3.87 3.47 1.67
C ALA A 316 4.61 3.84 2.96
N GLU A 317 5.53 4.81 2.90
CA GLU A 317 6.37 5.21 4.05
C GLU A 317 5.59 5.93 5.16
N ASP A 318 4.49 6.61 4.82
CA ASP A 318 3.69 7.45 5.71
C ASP A 318 2.49 6.72 6.33
N LEU A 319 2.23 5.49 5.90
CA LEU A 319 1.14 4.67 6.40
C LEU A 319 1.66 3.55 7.32
N PRO A 320 0.84 3.11 8.29
CA PRO A 320 1.19 1.96 9.11
C PRO A 320 1.10 0.66 8.30
N LEU A 321 1.97 -0.30 8.64
CA LEU A 321 2.14 -1.59 7.94
C LEU A 321 0.85 -2.32 7.56
N ALA A 322 -0.19 -2.26 8.41
CA ALA A 322 -1.44 -2.99 8.16
C ALA A 322 -2.25 -2.45 6.96
N VAL A 323 -2.01 -1.22 6.52
CA VAL A 323 -2.65 -0.59 5.35
C VAL A 323 -1.65 -0.06 4.33
N SER A 324 -0.35 -0.12 4.64
CA SER A 324 0.70 0.46 3.80
C SER A 324 1.23 -0.49 2.74
N LEU A 325 0.89 -1.79 2.71
CA LEU A 325 1.39 -2.75 1.72
C LEU A 325 0.35 -3.07 0.64
N ALA A 326 0.76 -2.98 -0.63
CA ALA A 326 -0.02 -3.43 -1.78
C ALA A 326 0.86 -4.30 -2.68
N SER A 327 0.30 -5.42 -3.16
CA SER A 327 1.04 -6.43 -3.93
C SER A 327 0.26 -6.85 -5.17
N CYS A 328 0.97 -7.15 -6.25
CA CYS A 328 0.42 -7.86 -7.40
C CYS A 328 1.44 -8.86 -7.94
N THR A 329 0.96 -9.80 -8.77
CA THR A 329 1.80 -10.77 -9.45
C THR A 329 1.41 -10.89 -10.92
N SER A 330 2.38 -11.18 -11.78
CA SER A 330 2.18 -11.47 -13.19
C SER A 330 2.93 -12.74 -13.58
N GLU A 331 2.20 -13.70 -14.16
CA GLU A 331 2.78 -14.95 -14.68
C GLU A 331 3.25 -14.75 -16.12
N HIS A 332 4.54 -14.97 -16.37
CA HIS A 332 5.13 -14.93 -17.71
C HIS A 332 5.56 -16.34 -18.10
N MET A 333 5.18 -16.76 -19.31
CA MET A 333 5.52 -18.09 -19.82
C MET A 333 6.49 -17.96 -20.99
N CYS A 334 7.53 -18.80 -21.01
CA CYS A 334 8.45 -18.94 -22.12
C CYS A 334 8.07 -20.16 -22.95
N SER A 335 7.74 -19.94 -24.22
CA SER A 335 7.52 -20.99 -25.20
C SER A 335 8.62 -20.92 -26.24
N GLN A 336 9.46 -21.95 -26.34
CA GLN A 336 10.41 -22.04 -27.46
C GLN A 336 9.62 -22.20 -28.77
N THR A 337 9.96 -21.41 -29.78
CA THR A 337 9.65 -21.80 -31.16
C THR A 337 10.62 -22.93 -31.47
N ALA A 338 10.12 -24.15 -31.64
CA ALA A 338 10.96 -25.26 -32.07
C ALA A 338 11.67 -24.86 -33.36
N ALA A 339 12.96 -24.55 -33.27
CA ALA A 339 13.78 -24.27 -34.43
C ALA A 339 13.70 -25.50 -35.35
N VAL A 340 13.49 -25.23 -36.62
CA VAL A 340 13.38 -26.29 -37.63
C VAL A 340 14.73 -27.02 -37.73
N GLY A 341 14.84 -28.17 -37.08
CA GLY A 341 16.08 -28.97 -37.11
C GLY A 341 16.36 -29.87 -35.91
N LEU A 342 15.66 -29.73 -34.79
CA LEU A 342 15.67 -30.74 -33.73
C LEU A 342 14.53 -31.73 -33.97
N ASP A 343 14.77 -33.02 -33.74
CA ASP A 343 13.71 -34.01 -33.84
C ASP A 343 12.56 -33.60 -32.90
N PRO A 344 11.30 -33.60 -33.38
CA PRO A 344 10.17 -33.17 -32.59
C PRO A 344 10.11 -33.96 -31.28
N ILE A 345 10.10 -33.26 -30.14
CA ILE A 345 9.90 -33.87 -28.84
C ILE A 345 8.46 -34.41 -28.79
N ASP A 346 8.31 -35.65 -28.33
CA ASP A 346 7.00 -36.29 -28.28
C ASP A 346 6.03 -35.51 -27.38
N GLY A 347 4.82 -35.26 -27.88
CA GLY A 347 3.80 -34.48 -27.17
C GLY A 347 3.94 -32.95 -27.24
N GLN A 348 4.91 -32.39 -27.97
CA GLN A 348 5.02 -30.93 -28.20
C GLN A 348 4.78 -30.54 -29.67
N LEU A 349 4.44 -29.27 -29.90
CA LEU A 349 4.39 -28.70 -31.25
C LEU A 349 5.83 -28.58 -31.75
N GLY A 350 6.17 -29.36 -32.78
CA GLY A 350 7.50 -29.40 -33.34
C GLY A 350 7.47 -29.33 -34.85
N LEU A 351 8.45 -28.66 -35.44
CA LEU A 351 8.72 -28.66 -36.88
C LEU A 351 10.20 -29.00 -37.03
N SER A 352 10.53 -30.03 -37.81
CA SER A 352 11.91 -30.39 -38.11
C SER A 352 12.12 -30.52 -39.62
N VAL A 353 13.32 -30.19 -40.07
CA VAL A 353 13.76 -30.43 -41.45
C VAL A 353 14.83 -31.50 -41.40
N ALA A 354 14.64 -32.58 -42.15
CA ALA A 354 15.63 -33.63 -42.27
C ALA A 354 16.81 -33.15 -43.14
N GLY A 355 18.00 -33.12 -42.55
CA GLY A 355 19.25 -32.73 -43.22
C GLY A 355 19.67 -31.29 -42.96
N GLN A 356 20.81 -30.89 -43.55
CA GLN A 356 21.35 -29.55 -43.38
C GLN A 356 20.56 -28.51 -44.20
N ASN A 357 20.24 -27.39 -43.58
CA ASN A 357 19.78 -26.18 -44.25
C ASN A 357 21.02 -25.31 -44.56
N PRO A 358 21.29 -24.91 -45.81
CA PRO A 358 20.49 -25.10 -47.03
C PRO A 358 20.57 -26.51 -47.63
N PHE A 359 19.43 -27.03 -48.09
CA PHE A 359 19.34 -28.33 -48.77
C PHE A 359 19.38 -28.16 -50.30
N ARG A 360 19.93 -29.16 -51.01
CA ARG A 360 19.94 -29.20 -52.48
C ARG A 360 18.75 -30.02 -52.98
N SER A 361 17.94 -29.42 -53.85
CA SER A 361 16.84 -30.08 -54.60
C SER A 361 15.60 -30.43 -53.78
N ALA A 362 15.75 -31.19 -52.69
CA ALA A 362 14.62 -31.64 -51.88
C ALA A 362 15.01 -31.82 -50.41
N THR A 363 14.03 -31.69 -49.53
CA THR A 363 14.14 -32.01 -48.11
C THR A 363 12.85 -32.65 -47.60
N ARG A 364 12.89 -33.22 -46.39
CA ARG A 364 11.71 -33.71 -45.69
C ARG A 364 11.44 -32.80 -44.51
N ILE A 365 10.20 -32.32 -44.40
CA ILE A 365 9.73 -31.55 -43.27
C ILE A 365 8.87 -32.49 -42.42
N SER A 366 9.24 -32.69 -41.17
CA SER A 366 8.44 -33.44 -40.20
C SER A 366 7.82 -32.48 -39.20
N PHE A 367 6.61 -32.78 -38.73
CA PHE A 367 5.98 -31.99 -37.67
C PHE A 367 5.26 -32.88 -36.66
N SER A 368 5.17 -32.41 -35.43
CA SER A 368 4.40 -32.99 -34.33
C SER A 368 3.39 -31.97 -33.80
N LEU A 369 2.28 -32.46 -33.27
CA LEU A 369 1.29 -31.64 -32.57
C LEU A 369 1.04 -32.23 -31.18
N PRO A 370 0.83 -31.41 -30.15
CA PRO A 370 0.47 -31.90 -28.81
C PRO A 370 -0.94 -32.51 -28.79
N THR A 371 -1.84 -32.00 -29.64
CA THR A 371 -3.25 -32.40 -29.72
C THR A 371 -3.71 -32.47 -31.17
N LYS A 372 -4.83 -33.18 -31.43
CA LYS A 372 -5.43 -33.23 -32.77
C LYS A 372 -5.93 -31.85 -33.16
N GLY A 373 -5.66 -31.43 -34.40
CA GLY A 373 -6.06 -30.12 -34.87
C GLY A 373 -5.91 -29.93 -36.38
N GLN A 374 -6.33 -28.76 -36.86
CA GLN A 374 -6.06 -28.31 -38.22
C GLN A 374 -4.60 -27.91 -38.34
N VAL A 375 -3.92 -28.39 -39.38
CA VAL A 375 -2.53 -28.02 -39.64
C VAL A 375 -2.40 -27.42 -41.04
N LYS A 376 -1.71 -26.28 -41.09
CA LYS A 376 -1.24 -25.68 -42.33
C LYS A 376 0.29 -25.58 -42.29
N VAL A 377 0.95 -26.26 -43.22
CA VAL A 377 2.41 -26.11 -43.45
C VAL A 377 2.58 -25.39 -44.77
N ALA A 378 3.20 -24.21 -44.76
CA ALA A 378 3.45 -23.44 -45.97
C ALA A 378 4.91 -22.95 -46.02
N VAL A 379 5.44 -22.87 -47.24
CA VAL A 379 6.79 -22.41 -47.56
C VAL A 379 6.69 -21.01 -48.12
N TYR A 380 7.49 -20.09 -47.58
CA TYR A 380 7.54 -18.69 -47.97
C TYR A 380 8.94 -18.33 -48.50
N THR A 381 9.02 -17.31 -49.36
CA THR A 381 10.29 -16.69 -49.73
C THR A 381 10.84 -15.86 -48.55
N VAL A 382 12.11 -15.47 -48.63
CA VAL A 382 12.70 -14.50 -47.68
C VAL A 382 12.00 -13.13 -47.70
N ALA A 383 11.25 -12.83 -48.77
CA ALA A 383 10.42 -11.62 -48.89
C ALA A 383 8.98 -11.82 -48.38
N GLY A 384 8.69 -12.94 -47.70
CA GLY A 384 7.38 -13.23 -47.12
C GLY A 384 6.30 -13.68 -48.12
N GLN A 385 6.66 -13.94 -49.38
CA GLN A 385 5.69 -14.42 -50.38
C GLN A 385 5.46 -15.92 -50.24
N CYS A 386 4.21 -16.37 -50.15
CA CYS A 386 3.90 -17.80 -50.09
C CYS A 386 4.24 -18.48 -51.41
N ILE A 387 5.22 -19.38 -51.39
CA ILE A 387 5.63 -20.17 -52.56
C ILE A 387 4.67 -21.36 -52.73
N ARG A 388 4.38 -22.07 -51.64
CA ARG A 388 3.57 -23.29 -51.67
C ARG A 388 3.01 -23.63 -50.30
N THR A 389 1.76 -24.08 -50.24
CA THR A 389 1.21 -24.79 -49.08
C THR A 389 1.42 -26.29 -49.27
N LEU A 390 2.12 -26.95 -48.34
CA LEU A 390 2.46 -28.37 -48.37
C LEU A 390 1.39 -29.24 -47.70
N VAL A 391 0.78 -28.72 -46.64
CA VAL A 391 -0.29 -29.38 -45.89
C VAL A 391 -1.36 -28.35 -45.58
N ALA A 392 -2.62 -28.72 -45.76
CA ALA A 392 -3.78 -27.97 -45.30
C ALA A 392 -4.91 -28.97 -45.02
N CYS A 393 -4.83 -29.66 -43.88
CA CYS A 393 -5.81 -30.68 -43.51
C CYS A 393 -5.93 -30.86 -42.00
N ALA A 394 -7.03 -31.48 -41.56
CA ALA A 394 -7.21 -31.92 -40.18
C ALA A 394 -6.39 -33.17 -39.91
N VAL A 395 -5.55 -33.15 -38.85
CA VAL A 395 -4.82 -34.33 -38.39
C VAL A 395 -5.68 -35.07 -37.37
N THR A 396 -6.39 -36.11 -37.83
CA THR A 396 -7.40 -36.83 -37.02
C THR A 396 -6.85 -38.03 -36.25
N ARG A 397 -5.63 -38.48 -36.55
CA ARG A 397 -4.93 -39.55 -35.82
C ARG A 397 -3.57 -39.07 -35.33
N ILE A 398 -3.43 -39.00 -34.00
CA ILE A 398 -2.12 -39.04 -33.34
C ILE A 398 -1.74 -40.52 -33.35
N LYS A 399 -1.10 -41.00 -34.41
CA LYS A 399 -0.42 -42.29 -34.31
C LYS A 399 0.81 -42.02 -33.45
N ALA A 400 0.90 -42.69 -32.30
CA ALA A 400 2.16 -42.81 -31.57
C ALA A 400 3.24 -43.12 -32.60
N TRP A 401 4.24 -42.25 -32.65
CA TRP A 401 5.40 -42.18 -33.53
C TRP A 401 5.50 -43.13 -34.76
N PRO A 402 5.89 -42.59 -35.94
CA PRO A 402 6.65 -41.36 -36.09
C PRO A 402 5.82 -40.15 -36.55
N ALA A 403 6.33 -38.95 -36.26
CA ALA A 403 5.85 -37.65 -36.73
C ALA A 403 5.39 -37.67 -38.21
N ALA A 404 4.37 -36.86 -38.54
CA ALA A 404 3.92 -36.73 -39.92
C ALA A 404 5.02 -36.06 -40.75
N SER A 405 5.47 -36.71 -41.83
CA SER A 405 6.55 -36.19 -42.67
C SER A 405 6.08 -35.93 -44.10
N ILE A 406 6.41 -34.76 -44.65
CA ILE A 406 6.14 -34.39 -46.04
C ILE A 406 7.46 -34.11 -46.75
N SER A 407 7.60 -34.63 -47.96
CA SER A 407 8.74 -34.31 -48.83
C SER A 407 8.46 -33.02 -49.60
N PHE A 408 9.41 -32.08 -49.58
CA PHE A 408 9.40 -30.86 -50.35
C PHE A 408 10.56 -30.86 -51.36
N ALA A 409 10.28 -30.52 -52.61
CA ALA A 409 11.31 -30.33 -53.64
C ALA A 409 11.21 -28.92 -54.23
N SER A 410 12.33 -28.20 -54.30
CA SER A 410 12.44 -26.99 -55.11
C SER A 410 12.71 -27.42 -56.55
N ASN A 411 11.79 -27.08 -57.46
CA ASN A 411 12.05 -27.32 -58.88
C ASN A 411 13.32 -26.54 -59.28
N PRO A 412 14.31 -27.18 -59.94
CA PRO A 412 15.45 -26.44 -60.44
C PRO A 412 14.95 -25.37 -61.42
N PRO A 413 15.55 -24.15 -61.41
CA PRO A 413 15.20 -23.14 -62.38
C PRO A 413 15.36 -23.75 -63.78
N ALA A 414 14.29 -23.68 -64.58
CA ALA A 414 14.27 -24.24 -65.92
C ALA A 414 15.52 -23.75 -66.66
N ARG A 415 16.43 -24.67 -67.01
CA ARG A 415 17.57 -24.34 -67.89
C ARG A 415 16.98 -23.82 -69.19
N ARG A 416 16.95 -22.49 -69.37
CA ARG A 416 16.75 -21.89 -70.68
C ARG A 416 17.86 -22.43 -71.56
N ARG A 417 17.53 -23.33 -72.50
CA ARG A 417 18.44 -23.67 -73.59
C ARG A 417 18.68 -22.37 -74.36
N ALA A 418 19.95 -21.98 -74.45
CA ALA A 418 20.41 -20.86 -75.27
C ALA A 418 20.14 -21.13 -76.75
#